data_AF-A0A529KVU5-F1
#
_entry.id   AF-A0A529KVU5-F1
#
_cell.length_a   1.000
_cell.length_b   1.000
_cell.length_c   1.000
_cell.angle_alpha   90.00
_cell.angle_beta   90.00
_cell.angle_gamma   90.00
#
_symmetry.space_group_name_H-M   'P 1'
#
loop_
_entity.id
_entity.type
_entity.pdbx_description
1 polymer ?
#
loop_
_entity_poly.entity_id
_entity_poly.type
_entity_poly.pdbx_seq_one_letter_code
_entity_poly.pdbx_strand_id
1 'polypeptide(L)'
;SSDDRKGDILANRGIHIGGTDFDRLLSIAHVMPELGYLTRTKDHKRNLPARYFIDLATWQRINLVYTAKAMSDLRQIRFEAERANLVDRFIHIVDHRYGHAMAGLVERAKIALT
;
A
#
# COMPACT_ATOMS: atom_id res chain seq x y z
N SER A 1 46.89 0.29 -14.00
CA SER A 1 46.10 1.03 -15.02
C SER A 1 45.54 0.04 -16.00
N SER A 2 44.23 -0.07 -16.22
CA SER A 2 43.13 0.76 -15.75
C SER A 2 41.87 -0.11 -15.69
N ASP A 3 41.13 0.08 -14.61
CA ASP A 3 39.86 -0.57 -14.29
C ASP A 3 38.83 -0.48 -15.41
N ASP A 4 38.13 -1.61 -15.55
CA ASP A 4 36.83 -1.75 -16.18
C ASP A 4 35.84 -0.70 -15.68
N ARG A 5 35.56 0.31 -16.52
CA ARG A 5 34.46 1.27 -16.30
C ARG A 5 33.43 1.26 -17.43
N LYS A 6 33.16 0.09 -18.02
CA LYS A 6 32.07 -0.10 -18.98
C LYS A 6 30.88 -0.91 -18.44
N GLY A 7 30.88 -1.27 -17.15
CA GLY A 7 29.73 -1.87 -16.46
C GLY A 7 28.73 -0.87 -15.87
N ASP A 8 29.13 0.39 -15.68
CA ASP A 8 28.35 1.37 -14.90
C ASP A 8 27.22 2.09 -15.66
N ILE A 9 27.07 1.87 -16.98
CA ILE A 9 26.17 2.70 -17.80
C ILE A 9 24.84 2.00 -18.14
N LEU A 10 24.67 0.71 -17.82
CA LEU A 10 23.40 -0.01 -18.08
C LEU A 10 22.48 -0.14 -16.86
N ALA A 11 22.92 0.20 -15.64
CA ALA A 11 22.11 0.05 -14.43
C ALA A 11 21.15 1.23 -14.14
N ASN A 12 21.31 2.39 -14.81
CA ASN A 12 20.73 3.64 -14.29
C ASN A 12 19.39 4.08 -14.91
N ARG A 13 18.75 3.27 -15.77
CA ARG A 13 17.44 3.62 -16.38
C ARG A 13 16.33 2.58 -16.28
N GLY A 14 16.60 1.39 -15.73
CA GLY A 14 15.60 0.32 -15.56
C GLY A 14 15.22 0.01 -14.11
N ILE A 15 16.00 0.45 -13.11
CA ILE A 15 15.89 -0.07 -11.74
C ILE A 15 14.85 0.69 -10.89
N HIS A 16 14.52 1.95 -11.21
CA HIS A 16 13.59 2.71 -10.37
C HIS A 16 12.09 2.44 -10.62
N ILE A 17 11.72 1.91 -11.79
CA ILE A 17 10.34 1.46 -12.08
C ILE A 17 10.13 0.01 -11.60
N GLY A 18 11.20 -0.75 -11.34
CA GLY A 18 11.10 -2.19 -11.06
C GLY A 18 10.76 -2.56 -9.60
N GLY A 19 11.21 -1.79 -8.62
CA GLY A 19 11.05 -2.12 -7.19
C GLY A 19 9.75 -1.59 -6.59
N THR A 20 9.68 -0.26 -6.42
CA THR A 20 8.57 0.41 -5.70
C THR A 20 7.21 0.22 -6.37
N ASP A 21 7.15 0.20 -7.71
CA ASP A 21 5.89 -0.03 -8.41
C ASP A 21 5.45 -1.49 -8.29
N PHE A 22 6.37 -2.44 -8.35
CA PHE A 22 6.05 -3.85 -8.12
C PHE A 22 5.58 -4.09 -6.68
N ASP A 23 6.24 -3.50 -5.67
CA ASP A 23 5.83 -3.57 -4.26
C ASP A 23 4.44 -3.02 -4.03
N ARG A 24 4.17 -1.89 -4.66
CA ARG A 24 2.86 -1.26 -4.62
C ARG A 24 1.81 -2.16 -5.28
N LEU A 25 2.08 -2.69 -6.47
CA LEU A 25 1.16 -3.57 -7.18
C LEU A 25 0.89 -4.84 -6.37
N LEU A 26 1.91 -5.45 -5.78
CA LEU A 26 1.78 -6.62 -4.91
C LEU A 26 0.96 -6.30 -3.66
N SER A 27 1.24 -5.16 -3.02
CA SER A 27 0.46 -4.70 -1.87
C SER A 27 -1.01 -4.48 -2.23
N ILE A 28 -1.29 -3.85 -3.38
CA ILE A 28 -2.65 -3.64 -3.89
C ILE A 28 -3.35 -4.97 -4.17
N ALA A 29 -2.65 -5.95 -4.74
CA ALA A 29 -3.22 -7.23 -5.13
C ALA A 29 -3.49 -8.16 -3.94
N HIS A 30 -2.63 -8.15 -2.92
CA HIS A 30 -2.67 -9.16 -1.84
C HIS A 30 -2.96 -8.59 -0.45
N VAL A 31 -2.52 -7.37 -0.14
CA VAL A 31 -2.68 -6.81 1.21
C VAL A 31 -3.89 -5.92 1.31
N MET A 32 -4.11 -5.03 0.34
CA MET A 32 -5.22 -4.09 0.36
C MET A 32 -6.61 -4.76 0.40
N PRO A 33 -6.86 -5.92 -0.25
CA PRO A 33 -8.14 -6.62 -0.13
C PRO A 33 -8.45 -7.05 1.31
N GLU A 34 -7.43 -7.44 2.09
CA GLU A 34 -7.55 -7.78 3.51
C GLU A 34 -7.87 -6.58 4.41
N LEU A 35 -7.79 -5.37 3.84
CA LEU A 35 -8.15 -4.09 4.46
C LEU A 35 -9.48 -3.52 3.93
N GLY A 36 -10.09 -4.15 2.92
CA GLY A 36 -11.37 -3.75 2.35
C GLY A 36 -11.30 -3.11 0.96
N TYR A 37 -10.14 -3.11 0.31
CA TYR A 37 -10.00 -2.62 -1.06
C TYR A 37 -10.97 -3.33 -2.02
N LEU A 38 -11.63 -2.55 -2.87
CA LEU A 38 -12.65 -2.99 -3.83
C LEU A 38 -13.87 -3.70 -3.23
N THR A 39 -14.04 -3.72 -1.92
CA THR A 39 -15.30 -4.15 -1.30
C THR A 39 -16.39 -3.10 -1.53
N ARG A 40 -17.65 -3.52 -1.42
CA ARG A 40 -18.81 -2.67 -1.69
C ARG A 40 -19.24 -1.86 -0.47
N THR A 41 -19.96 -0.78 -0.74
CA THR A 41 -20.77 -0.09 0.26
C THR A 41 -21.99 -0.92 0.64
N LYS A 42 -22.55 -0.69 1.84
CA LYS A 42 -23.75 -1.38 2.36
C LYS A 42 -24.97 -1.27 1.45
N ASP A 43 -25.06 -0.20 0.66
CA ASP A 43 -26.14 0.00 -0.31
C ASP A 43 -25.86 -0.67 -1.67
N HIS A 44 -24.70 -1.33 -1.81
CA HIS A 44 -24.20 -2.00 -3.01
C HIS A 44 -24.12 -1.15 -4.29
N LYS A 45 -24.22 0.18 -4.18
CA LYS A 45 -24.19 1.09 -5.34
C LYS A 45 -22.80 1.33 -5.89
N ARG A 46 -21.78 1.20 -5.04
CA ARG A 46 -20.39 1.48 -5.40
C ARG A 46 -19.40 0.66 -4.56
N ASN A 47 -18.15 0.67 -4.98
CA ASN A 47 -17.05 0.19 -4.17
C ASN A 47 -16.57 1.29 -3.21
N LEU A 48 -15.84 0.88 -2.17
CA LEU A 48 -15.18 1.82 -1.27
C LEU A 48 -14.15 2.68 -2.03
N PRO A 49 -13.94 3.95 -1.61
CA PRO A 49 -12.95 4.82 -2.22
C PRO A 49 -11.54 4.24 -2.14
N ALA A 50 -10.90 4.04 -3.29
CA ALA A 50 -9.58 3.40 -3.40
C ALA A 50 -8.41 4.25 -2.86
N ARG A 51 -8.59 5.57 -2.73
CA ARG A 51 -7.49 6.53 -2.51
C ARG A 51 -6.61 6.18 -1.31
N TYR A 52 -7.20 5.91 -0.15
CA TYR A 52 -6.43 5.64 1.07
C TYR A 52 -5.70 4.30 1.01
N PHE A 53 -6.27 3.29 0.36
CA PHE A 53 -5.61 2.01 0.13
C PHE A 53 -4.36 2.18 -0.75
N ILE A 54 -4.48 2.98 -1.82
CA ILE A 54 -3.36 3.29 -2.71
C ILE A 54 -2.26 4.07 -1.96
N ASP A 55 -2.66 5.02 -1.11
CA ASP A 55 -1.74 5.81 -0.30
C ASP A 55 -0.97 4.93 0.70
N LEU A 56 -1.64 3.96 1.32
CA LEU A 56 -0.99 2.98 2.21
C LEU A 56 -0.07 2.00 1.45
N ALA A 57 -0.47 1.57 0.25
CA ALA A 57 0.32 0.65 -0.59
C ALA A 57 1.56 1.32 -1.22
N THR A 58 1.70 2.64 -1.13
CA THR A 58 2.82 3.37 -1.74
C THR A 58 3.73 3.90 -0.64
N TRP A 59 4.93 3.34 -0.50
CA TRP A 59 5.90 3.69 0.56
C TRP A 59 6.00 5.20 0.83
N GLN A 60 6.23 6.00 -0.21
CA GLN A 60 6.40 7.46 -0.13
C GLN A 60 5.14 8.21 0.33
N ARG A 61 3.96 7.59 0.28
CA ARG A 61 2.66 8.19 0.58
C ARG A 61 2.07 7.71 1.90
N ILE A 62 2.70 6.74 2.57
CA ILE A 62 2.20 6.19 3.85
C ILE A 62 1.97 7.30 4.88
N ASN A 63 2.81 8.34 4.91
CA ASN A 63 2.62 9.46 5.85
C ASN A 63 1.28 10.21 5.66
N LEU A 64 0.70 10.18 4.46
CA LEU A 64 -0.59 10.84 4.16
C LEU A 64 -1.76 10.18 4.90
N VAL A 65 -1.67 8.88 5.21
CA VAL A 65 -2.75 8.17 5.90
C VAL A 65 -2.78 8.46 7.40
N TYR A 66 -1.73 9.03 7.99
CA TYR A 66 -1.65 9.33 9.43
C TYR A 66 -2.22 10.69 9.84
N THR A 67 -2.82 11.43 8.91
CA THR A 67 -3.42 12.73 9.22
C THR A 67 -4.76 12.56 9.94
N ALA A 68 -5.16 13.56 10.75
CA ALA A 68 -6.48 13.55 11.40
C ALA A 68 -7.62 13.47 10.37
N LYS A 69 -7.46 14.15 9.22
CA LYS A 69 -8.40 14.06 8.10
C LYS A 69 -8.49 12.64 7.54
N ALA A 70 -7.36 11.97 7.30
CA ALA A 70 -7.37 10.60 6.81
C ALA A 70 -8.09 9.66 7.80
N MET A 71 -7.85 9.82 9.11
CA MET A 71 -8.56 9.04 10.13
C MET A 71 -10.08 9.29 10.13
N SER A 72 -10.50 10.55 10.01
CA SER A 72 -11.92 10.89 9.87
C SER A 72 -12.55 10.25 8.63
N ASP A 73 -11.88 10.35 7.48
CA ASP A 73 -12.37 9.80 6.23
C ASP A 73 -12.41 8.25 6.29
N LEU A 74 -11.44 7.60 6.92
CA LEU A 74 -11.43 6.15 7.13
C LEU A 74 -12.59 5.68 8.02
N ARG A 75 -12.95 6.44 9.06
CA ARG A 75 -14.13 6.16 9.89
C ARG A 75 -15.42 6.27 9.07
N GLN A 76 -15.52 7.23 8.16
CA GLN A 76 -16.64 7.34 7.23
C GLN A 76 -16.69 6.14 6.26
N ILE A 77 -15.56 5.77 5.68
CA ILE A 77 -15.44 4.59 4.81
C ILE A 77 -15.89 3.32 5.55
N ARG A 78 -15.45 3.15 6.80
CA ARG A 78 -15.87 2.04 7.67
C ARG A 78 -17.38 2.03 7.91
N PHE A 79 -17.98 3.20 8.15
CA PHE A 79 -19.42 3.31 8.36
C PHE A 79 -20.22 2.87 7.12
N GLU A 80 -19.74 3.22 5.93
CA GLU A 80 -20.36 2.87 4.64
C GLU A 80 -20.05 1.45 4.18
N ALA A 81 -19.01 0.82 4.70
CA ALA A 81 -18.53 -0.49 4.25
C ALA A 81 -19.49 -1.64 4.57
N GLU A 82 -19.76 -2.47 3.56
CA GLU A 82 -20.44 -3.76 3.75
C GLU A 82 -19.60 -4.67 4.66
N ARG A 83 -18.28 -4.70 4.44
CA ARG A 83 -17.30 -5.47 5.24
C ARG A 83 -16.54 -4.56 6.20
N ALA A 84 -17.23 -3.96 7.16
CA ALA A 84 -16.66 -3.00 8.11
C ALA A 84 -15.45 -3.54 8.88
N ASN A 85 -15.42 -4.84 9.18
CA ASN A 85 -14.32 -5.51 9.88
C ASN A 85 -12.98 -5.46 9.13
N LEU A 86 -12.99 -5.36 7.80
CA LEU A 86 -11.76 -5.20 7.03
C LEU A 86 -11.22 -3.78 7.15
N VAL A 87 -12.11 -2.79 7.09
CA VAL A 87 -11.74 -1.38 7.27
C VAL A 87 -11.29 -1.11 8.71
N ASP A 88 -11.82 -1.84 9.69
CA ASP A 88 -11.32 -1.82 11.08
C ASP A 88 -9.84 -2.18 11.17
N ARG A 89 -9.38 -3.18 10.40
CA ARG A 89 -7.96 -3.53 10.32
C ARG A 89 -7.14 -2.39 9.73
N PHE A 90 -7.64 -1.73 8.68
CA PHE A 90 -6.98 -0.56 8.12
C PHE A 90 -6.86 0.55 9.17
N ILE A 91 -7.96 0.89 9.84
CA ILE A 91 -7.95 1.89 10.91
C ILE A 91 -6.92 1.51 11.99
N HIS A 92 -6.86 0.25 12.39
CA HIS A 92 -5.88 -0.23 13.37
C HIS A 92 -4.44 0.01 12.92
N ILE A 93 -4.10 -0.32 11.66
CA ILE A 93 -2.79 -0.04 11.06
C ILE A 93 -2.45 1.45 11.11
N VAL A 94 -3.41 2.31 10.79
CA VAL A 94 -3.21 3.76 10.76
C VAL A 94 -3.02 4.32 12.17
N ASP A 95 -3.87 3.91 13.11
CA ASP A 95 -3.86 4.35 14.50
C ASP A 95 -2.53 4.01 15.19
N HIS A 96 -1.98 2.82 14.91
CA HIS A 96 -0.72 2.34 15.48
C HIS A 96 0.49 2.63 14.59
N ARG A 97 0.31 3.33 13.48
CA ARG A 97 1.37 3.70 12.51
C ARG A 97 2.16 2.52 11.92
N TYR A 98 1.50 1.40 11.69
CA TYR A 98 2.12 0.17 11.18
C TYR A 98 2.34 0.13 9.66
N GLY A 99 1.98 1.17 8.91
CA GLY A 99 2.05 1.17 7.44
C GLY A 99 3.44 0.85 6.88
N HIS A 100 4.50 1.47 7.42
CA HIS A 100 5.87 1.20 6.95
C HIS A 100 6.36 -0.21 7.35
N ALA A 101 6.00 -0.67 8.55
CA ALA A 101 6.36 -2.01 9.01
C ALA A 101 5.70 -3.09 8.14
N MET A 102 4.43 -2.90 7.78
CA MET A 102 3.72 -3.74 6.84
C MET A 102 4.38 -3.73 5.45
N ALA A 103 4.68 -2.56 4.89
CA ALA A 103 5.34 -2.46 3.58
C ALA A 103 6.70 -3.19 3.58
N GLY A 104 7.47 -3.10 4.67
CA GLY A 104 8.70 -3.87 4.83
C GLY A 104 8.51 -5.37 4.94
N LEU A 105 7.38 -5.85 5.51
CA LEU A 105 7.05 -7.29 5.52
C LEU A 105 6.72 -7.80 4.12
N VAL A 106 6.00 -7.01 3.32
CA VAL A 106 5.69 -7.34 1.92
C VAL A 106 6.96 -7.49 1.10
N GLU A 107 7.90 -6.55 1.24
CA GLU A 107 9.17 -6.61 0.53
C GLU A 107 10.01 -7.82 0.93
N ARG A 108 10.08 -8.15 2.24
CA ARG A 108 10.77 -9.36 2.71
C ARG A 108 10.14 -10.65 2.18
N ALA A 109 8.81 -10.71 2.10
CA ALA A 109 8.10 -11.87 1.58
C ALA A 109 8.41 -12.11 0.09
N LYS A 110 8.61 -11.04 -0.71
CA LYS A 110 9.06 -11.19 -2.11
C LYS A 110 10.44 -11.83 -2.22
N ILE A 111 11.41 -11.36 -1.43
CA ILE A 111 12.78 -11.88 -1.47
C ILE A 111 12.80 -13.37 -1.12
N ALA A 112 11.96 -13.81 -0.16
CA ALA A 112 11.88 -15.21 0.24
C ALA A 112 11.24 -16.15 -0.81
N LEU A 113 10.59 -15.62 -1.84
CA LEU A 113 9.94 -16.37 -2.92
C LEU A 113 10.80 -16.46 -4.20
N THR A 114 12.01 -15.87 -4.20
CA THR A 114 12.98 -15.90 -5.31
C THR A 114 14.17 -16.77 -4.94
#